data_AF-C4RIS5-F1
#
_entry.id   AF-C4RIS5-F1
#
_cell.length_a   1.000
_cell.length_b   1.000
_cell.length_c   1.000
_cell.angle_alpha   90.00
_cell.angle_beta   90.00
_cell.angle_gamma   90.00
#
_symmetry.space_group_name_H-M   'P 1'
#
loop_
_entity.id
_entity.type
_entity.pdbx_description
1 polymer ?
#
loop_
_entity_poly.entity_id
_entity_poly.type
_entity_poly.pdbx_seq_one_letter_code
_entity_poly.pdbx_strand_id
1 'polypeptide(L)'
;MPEPAMVDATDSRPGLDPDRASFATALHTAREQVVHAAGVIADTVIDLVGVIGEHVLVNLLPKRRIRRKTRMIKRSNSKYQARGPNIDRRTYKATTSINVITNDP
;
A
#
# COMPACT_ATOMS: atom_id res chain seq x y z
N MET A 1 10.10 20.21 -0.25
CA MET A 1 10.43 19.51 -1.51
C MET A 1 9.22 18.65 -1.83
N PRO A 2 8.68 18.62 -3.05
CA PRO A 2 7.56 17.73 -3.37
C PRO A 2 8.03 16.28 -3.21
N GLU A 3 7.32 15.52 -2.41
CA GLU A 3 7.55 14.08 -2.24
C GLU A 3 6.77 13.33 -3.33
N PRO A 4 6.97 12.01 -3.49
CA PRO A 4 6.11 11.23 -4.36
C PRO A 4 4.65 11.34 -3.90
N ALA A 5 3.70 11.50 -4.82
CA ALA A 5 2.27 11.72 -4.50
C ALA A 5 1.67 10.66 -3.54
N MET A 6 2.19 9.43 -3.52
CA MET A 6 1.77 8.41 -2.55
C MET A 6 2.20 8.73 -1.11
N VAL A 7 3.37 9.33 -0.92
CA VAL A 7 3.90 9.78 0.37
C VAL A 7 3.08 10.97 0.87
N ASP A 8 2.89 11.98 0.01
CA ASP A 8 2.05 13.13 0.33
C ASP A 8 0.62 12.70 0.71
N ALA A 9 0.06 11.73 -0.03
CA ALA A 9 -1.22 11.13 0.30
C ALA A 9 -1.23 10.45 1.67
N THR A 10 -0.22 9.64 2.00
CA THR A 10 -0.18 8.94 3.29
C THR A 10 0.07 9.88 4.47
N ASP A 11 0.92 10.89 4.28
CA ASP A 11 1.26 11.87 5.31
C ASP A 11 0.09 12.83 5.58
N SER A 12 -0.79 13.05 4.60
CA SER A 12 -2.02 13.83 4.79
C SER A 12 -3.01 13.22 5.80
N ARG A 13 -2.90 11.91 6.11
CA ARG A 13 -3.81 11.20 7.04
C ARG A 13 -3.04 10.60 8.22
N PRO A 14 -3.10 11.22 9.41
CA PRO A 14 -2.47 10.69 10.61
C PRO A 14 -2.90 9.25 10.92
N GLY A 15 -1.93 8.36 11.12
CA GLY A 15 -2.17 6.95 11.44
C GLY A 15 -2.54 6.06 10.25
N LEU A 16 -2.52 6.58 9.01
CA LEU A 16 -2.63 5.74 7.83
C LEU A 16 -1.34 4.92 7.66
N ASP A 17 -1.49 3.60 7.56
CA ASP A 17 -0.37 2.70 7.25
C ASP A 17 0.07 2.93 5.79
N PRO A 18 1.31 3.41 5.53
CA PRO A 18 1.76 3.73 4.19
C PRO A 18 1.82 2.50 3.27
N ASP A 19 1.92 1.29 3.83
CA ASP A 19 1.86 0.04 3.04
C ASP A 19 0.49 -0.18 2.36
N ARG A 20 -0.54 0.61 2.73
CA ARG A 20 -1.87 0.54 2.11
C ARG A 20 -1.99 1.36 0.83
N ALA A 21 -1.02 2.23 0.54
CA ALA A 21 -1.00 3.00 -0.70
C ALA A 21 -0.66 2.09 -1.89
N SER A 22 -1.57 2.01 -2.86
CA SER A 22 -1.40 1.16 -4.05
C SER A 22 -0.60 1.90 -5.14
N PHE A 23 0.58 1.36 -5.48
CA PHE A 23 1.36 1.86 -6.61
C PHE A 23 0.62 1.70 -7.95
N ALA A 24 -0.11 0.61 -8.13
CA ALA A 24 -0.87 0.37 -9.36
C ALA A 24 -1.95 1.44 -9.56
N THR A 25 -2.68 1.79 -8.48
CA THR A 25 -3.68 2.85 -8.51
C THR A 25 -3.02 4.17 -8.91
N ALA A 26 -1.92 4.54 -8.24
CA ALA A 26 -1.19 5.77 -8.54
C ALA A 26 -0.70 5.83 -10.00
N LEU A 27 -0.17 4.72 -10.51
CA LEU A 27 0.33 4.62 -11.89
C LEU A 27 -0.80 4.74 -12.92
N HIS A 28 -1.93 4.06 -12.69
CA HIS A 28 -3.08 4.16 -13.57
C HIS A 28 -3.65 5.58 -13.58
N THR A 29 -3.80 6.21 -12.41
CA THR A 29 -4.31 7.58 -12.32
C THR A 29 -3.37 8.59 -12.97
N ALA A 30 -2.06 8.43 -12.80
CA ALA A 30 -1.07 9.27 -13.48
C ALA A 30 -1.18 9.12 -15.00
N ARG A 31 -1.37 7.90 -15.50
CA ARG A 31 -1.57 7.64 -16.93
C ARG A 31 -2.83 8.34 -17.45
N GLU A 32 -3.95 8.22 -16.75
CA GLU A 32 -5.21 8.87 -17.15
C GLU A 32 -5.06 10.39 -17.21
N GLN A 33 -4.34 11.01 -16.26
CA GLN A 33 -4.09 12.46 -16.30
C GLN A 33 -3.29 12.90 -17.52
N VAL A 34 -2.28 12.11 -17.92
CA VAL A 34 -1.48 12.40 -19.13
C VAL A 34 -2.32 12.21 -20.38
N VAL A 35 -3.10 11.12 -20.48
CA VAL A 35 -3.97 10.82 -21.63
C VAL A 35 -5.03 11.91 -21.83
N HIS A 36 -5.60 12.41 -20.75
CA HIS A 36 -6.63 13.45 -20.80
C HIS A 36 -6.09 14.89 -20.82
N ALA A 37 -4.77 15.07 -20.81
CA ALA A 37 -4.12 16.39 -20.71
C ALA A 37 -4.71 17.26 -19.58
N ALA A 38 -5.01 16.63 -18.43
CA ALA A 38 -5.83 17.23 -17.38
C ALA A 38 -5.27 18.55 -16.81
N GLY A 39 -3.95 18.70 -16.76
CA GLY A 39 -3.26 19.92 -16.30
C GLY A 39 -2.95 20.95 -17.40
N VAL A 40 -3.34 20.70 -18.65
CA VAL A 40 -3.18 21.65 -19.77
C VAL A 40 -4.50 22.39 -20.06
N ILE A 41 -5.63 21.75 -19.78
CA ILE A 41 -6.97 22.25 -20.11
C ILE A 41 -7.57 23.06 -18.95
N ALA A 42 -7.19 22.76 -17.70
CA ALA A 42 -7.64 23.47 -16.51
C ALA A 42 -6.45 24.14 -15.82
N ASP A 43 -6.66 25.36 -15.32
CA ASP A 43 -5.73 26.01 -14.40
C ASP A 43 -5.80 25.25 -13.06
N THR A 44 -5.00 24.19 -12.94
CA THR A 44 -5.05 23.29 -11.80
C THR A 44 -4.26 23.86 -10.63
N VAL A 45 -4.94 24.09 -9.51
CA VAL A 45 -4.29 24.33 -8.23
C VAL A 45 -3.38 23.14 -7.91
N ILE A 46 -2.09 23.42 -7.67
CA ILE A 46 -1.11 22.41 -7.26
C ILE A 46 -1.33 22.13 -5.78
N ASP A 47 -2.26 21.23 -5.48
CA ASP A 47 -2.33 20.60 -4.16
C ASP A 47 -1.22 19.56 -4.00
N LEU A 48 -0.69 19.42 -2.79
CA LEU A 48 0.40 18.51 -2.47
C LEU A 48 -0.03 17.05 -2.59
N VAL A 49 -1.27 16.72 -2.22
CA VAL A 49 -1.85 15.38 -2.43
C VAL A 49 -2.26 15.19 -3.89
N GLY A 50 -2.96 16.19 -4.42
CA GLY A 50 -3.41 16.23 -5.81
C GLY A 50 -4.33 15.05 -6.18
N VAL A 51 -4.74 15.00 -7.45
CA VAL A 51 -5.71 14.00 -7.93
C VAL A 51 -5.15 12.57 -7.83
N ILE A 52 -3.84 12.38 -7.99
CA ILE A 52 -3.20 11.05 -7.84
C ILE A 52 -3.31 10.57 -6.40
N GLY A 53 -2.94 11.42 -5.44
CA GLY A 53 -2.98 11.08 -4.02
C GLY A 53 -4.42 10.83 -3.53
N GLU A 54 -5.38 11.62 -4.01
CA GLU A 54 -6.79 11.44 -3.70
C GLU A 54 -7.31 10.07 -4.16
N HIS A 55 -7.02 9.67 -5.40
CA HIS A 55 -7.42 8.36 -5.91
C HIS A 55 -6.75 7.20 -5.15
N VAL A 56 -5.51 7.37 -4.70
CA VAL A 56 -4.84 6.39 -3.82
C VAL A 56 -5.56 6.29 -2.47
N LEU A 57 -5.99 7.41 -1.90
CA LEU A 57 -6.70 7.48 -0.62
C LEU A 57 -8.12 6.91 -0.68
N VAL A 58 -8.77 6.97 -1.84
CA VAL A 58 -10.08 6.34 -2.10
C VAL A 58 -9.92 4.82 -2.28
N ASN A 59 -8.86 4.38 -2.95
CA ASN A 59 -8.64 2.97 -3.30
C ASN A 59 -7.52 2.32 -2.47
N LEU A 60 -7.59 2.47 -1.14
CA LEU A 60 -6.60 1.89 -0.24
C LEU A 60 -6.63 0.36 -0.26
N LEU A 61 -5.46 -0.26 -0.27
CA LEU A 61 -5.34 -1.70 -0.14
C LEU A 61 -5.91 -2.17 1.21
N PRO A 62 -6.41 -3.42 1.27
CA PRO A 62 -6.82 -4.01 2.52
C PRO A 62 -5.65 -4.01 3.50
N LYS A 63 -5.97 -3.90 4.79
CA LYS A 63 -4.95 -3.88 5.85
C LYS A 63 -4.04 -5.09 5.72
N ARG A 64 -2.72 -4.85 5.81
CA ARG A 64 -1.72 -5.91 5.64
C ARG A 64 -1.94 -7.01 6.68
N ARG A 65 -1.89 -8.27 6.23
CA ARG A 65 -2.05 -9.43 7.12
C ARG A 65 -0.96 -9.42 8.20
N ILE A 66 -1.36 -9.78 9.42
CA ILE A 66 -0.43 -9.86 10.56
C ILE A 66 0.68 -10.86 10.25
N ARG A 67 1.93 -10.40 10.35
CA ARG A 67 3.09 -11.24 10.13
C ARG A 67 3.48 -11.95 11.43
N ARG A 68 3.15 -13.24 11.54
CA ARG A 68 3.47 -14.06 12.72
C ARG A 68 4.93 -14.49 12.81
N LYS A 69 5.67 -14.44 11.70
CA LYS A 69 7.03 -14.97 11.60
C LYS A 69 7.86 -14.19 10.58
N THR A 70 9.17 -14.21 10.74
CA THR A 70 10.07 -13.73 9.68
C THR A 70 9.90 -14.52 8.37
N ARG A 71 10.31 -13.93 7.24
CA ARG A 71 10.13 -14.52 5.91
C ARG A 71 11.17 -15.62 5.81
N MET A 72 10.74 -16.81 5.42
CA MET A 72 11.61 -17.95 5.19
C MET A 72 11.24 -18.63 3.89
N ILE A 73 12.24 -19.04 3.15
CA ILE A 73 12.18 -19.68 1.85
C ILE A 73 13.12 -20.88 1.89
N LYS A 74 12.67 -22.04 1.38
CA LYS A 74 13.44 -23.29 1.40
C LYS A 74 14.54 -23.36 0.33
N ARG A 75 14.68 -22.31 -0.48
CA ARG A 75 15.62 -22.19 -1.60
C ARG A 75 16.99 -21.78 -1.08
N SER A 76 18.06 -22.55 -1.36
CA SER A 76 19.42 -22.46 -0.77
C SER A 76 20.22 -21.18 -1.00
N ASN A 77 19.85 -20.36 -1.98
CA ASN A 77 20.50 -19.08 -2.33
C ASN A 77 19.63 -17.84 -2.07
N SER A 78 18.47 -17.99 -1.42
CA SER A 78 17.67 -16.88 -0.93
C SER A 78 18.33 -16.14 0.23
N LYS A 79 18.13 -14.82 0.33
CA LYS A 79 18.40 -14.04 1.55
C LYS A 79 17.60 -14.54 2.77
N TYR A 80 16.45 -15.18 2.52
CA TYR A 80 15.51 -15.63 3.54
C TYR A 80 15.63 -17.13 3.79
N GLN A 81 16.85 -17.66 3.95
CA GLN A 81 17.06 -19.10 4.13
C GLN A 81 16.23 -19.68 5.28
N ALA A 82 15.62 -20.83 5.03
CA ALA A 82 14.95 -21.64 6.04
C ALA A 82 15.88 -22.66 6.72
N ARG A 83 17.15 -22.77 6.30
CA ARG A 83 18.18 -23.65 6.89
C ARG A 83 19.50 -22.90 7.10
N GLY A 84 20.12 -23.07 8.26
CA GLY A 84 21.33 -22.34 8.66
C GLY A 84 21.46 -22.21 10.19
N PRO A 85 22.68 -21.90 10.69
CA PRO A 85 22.96 -21.81 12.12
C PRO A 85 22.22 -20.64 12.80
N ASN A 86 22.11 -19.50 12.11
CA ASN A 86 21.57 -18.25 12.66
C ASN A 86 20.16 -17.94 12.14
N ILE A 87 19.23 -18.90 12.24
CA ILE A 87 17.83 -18.68 11.82
C ILE A 87 16.92 -18.44 13.00
N ASP A 88 16.30 -17.27 13.01
CA ASP A 88 15.19 -16.95 13.90
C ASP A 88 13.94 -17.79 13.55
N ARG A 89 13.58 -18.68 14.47
CA ARG A 89 12.39 -19.54 14.35
C ARG A 89 11.21 -19.03 15.17
N ARG A 90 11.36 -17.90 15.86
CA ARG A 90 10.34 -17.34 16.73
C ARG A 90 9.06 -17.07 15.94
N THR A 91 7.95 -17.57 16.46
CA THR A 91 6.63 -17.38 15.88
C THR A 91 5.74 -16.78 16.94
N TYR A 92 5.06 -15.70 16.59
CA TYR A 92 4.17 -14.98 17.48
C TYR A 92 2.72 -15.43 17.30
N LYS A 93 1.98 -15.49 18.41
CA LYS A 93 0.52 -15.68 18.36
C LYS A 93 -0.10 -14.43 17.72
N ALA A 94 -1.11 -14.63 16.88
CA ALA A 94 -1.95 -13.55 16.42
C ALA A 94 -3.42 -13.97 16.48
N THR A 95 -4.27 -12.99 16.73
CA THR A 95 -5.72 -13.13 16.70
C THR A 95 -6.22 -12.54 15.39
N THR A 96 -7.15 -13.20 14.73
CA THR A 96 -7.79 -12.71 13.50
C THR A 96 -9.28 -12.87 13.68
N SER A 97 -10.01 -11.76 13.60
CA SER A 97 -11.47 -11.73 13.55
C SER A 97 -11.93 -11.89 12.09
N ILE A 98 -12.94 -12.71 11.87
CA ILE A 98 -13.58 -12.90 10.57
C ILE A 98 -15.06 -12.64 10.79
N ASN A 99 -15.59 -11.61 10.13
CA ASN A 99 -17.02 -11.34 10.12
C ASN A 99 -17.57 -11.87 8.80
N VAL A 100 -18.49 -12.83 8.89
CA VAL A 100 -19.24 -13.32 7.72
C VAL A 100 -20.50 -12.48 7.63
N ILE A 101 -20.64 -11.72 6.55
CA ILE A 101 -21.85 -10.94 6.28
C ILE A 101 -22.76 -11.85 5.46
N THR A 102 -23.89 -12.27 6.04
CA THR A 102 -24.97 -12.95 5.33
C THR A 102 -25.91 -11.90 4.77
N ASN A 103 -26.08 -11.89 3.45
CA ASN A 103 -27.16 -11.15 2.81
C ASN A 103 -28.43 -12.00 2.90
N ASP A 104 -29.10 -11.99 4.05
CA ASP A 104 -30.53 -12.35 4.08
C ASP A 104 -31.35 -11.06 3.87
N PRO A 105 -32.41 -11.12 3.04
CA PRO A 105 -33.28 -9.98 2.76
C PRO A 105 -34.07 -9.50 3.98
#